data_AF-A0A7X3QE59-F1
#
_entry.id   AF-A0A7X3QE59-F1
#
_cell.length_a   1.000
_cell.length_b   1.000
_cell.length_c   1.000
_cell.angle_alpha   90.00
_cell.angle_beta   90.00
_cell.angle_gamma   90.00
#
_symmetry.space_group_name_H-M   'P 1'
#
loop_
_entity.id
_entity.type
_entity.pdbx_description
1 polymer ?
#
loop_
_entity_poly.entity_id
_entity_poly.type
_entity_poly.pdbx_seq_one_letter_code
_entity_poly.pdbx_strand_id
1 'polypeptide(L)'
;MTEPLRALRLWPGIVIVTLSWSTWLGLPLLAPEAAPIATISALLGGLGVMVWWAFFSGAAPLERWGAPLLMLIVSLATVPLLDVSISSSMMGLMFPVYTAPVLSLVFVAWAVATRRMADRPRRVALVAAIALASGFWTTLRTDGMTGDASHDLTWRWTETAEARLLAAA
;
A
#
# COMPACT_ATOMS: atom_id res chain seq x y z
N MET A 1 29.46 22.14 9.02
CA MET A 1 28.53 22.44 7.91
C MET A 1 27.15 21.97 8.32
N THR A 2 26.38 22.82 8.98
CA THR A 2 25.00 22.54 9.39
C THR A 2 24.09 22.97 8.25
N GLU A 3 23.73 22.03 7.38
CA GLU A 3 22.74 22.25 6.33
C GLU A 3 21.42 22.75 6.94
N PRO A 4 20.79 23.80 6.39
CA PRO A 4 19.52 24.30 6.88
C PRO A 4 18.46 23.21 6.70
N LEU A 5 17.71 22.91 7.77
CA LEU A 5 16.58 21.99 7.77
C LEU A 5 15.55 22.43 6.71
N ARG A 6 15.69 21.92 5.49
CA ARG A 6 14.79 22.23 4.38
C ARG A 6 13.42 21.66 4.73
N ALA A 7 12.46 22.56 4.95
CA ALA A 7 11.12 22.21 5.38
C ALA A 7 10.43 21.34 4.32
N LEU A 8 10.22 20.08 4.66
CA LEU A 8 9.50 19.10 3.84
C LEU A 8 8.04 19.55 3.71
N ARG A 9 7.57 19.85 2.50
CA ARG A 9 6.21 20.37 2.27
C ARG A 9 5.18 19.25 2.25
N LEU A 10 4.92 18.62 3.40
CA LEU A 10 4.13 17.37 3.52
C LEU A 10 2.64 17.47 3.14
N TRP A 11 2.06 18.67 3.13
CA TRP A 11 0.60 18.84 3.00
C TRP A 11 -0.02 18.24 1.72
N PRO A 12 0.54 18.41 0.50
CA PRO A 12 -0.10 17.88 -0.71
C PRO A 12 -0.15 16.35 -0.70
N GLY A 13 0.88 15.68 -0.19
CA GLY A 13 0.87 14.22 -0.02
C GLY A 13 -0.24 13.75 0.93
N ILE A 14 -0.44 14.48 2.04
CA ILE A 14 -1.54 14.21 2.97
C ILE A 14 -2.89 14.37 2.29
N VAL A 15 -3.11 15.44 1.53
CA VAL A 15 -4.39 15.67 0.83
C VAL A 15 -4.68 14.56 -0.18
N ILE A 16 -3.70 14.18 -1.01
CA ILE A 16 -3.87 13.13 -2.01
C ILE A 16 -4.19 11.80 -1.34
N VAL A 17 -3.43 11.39 -0.33
CA VAL A 17 -3.67 10.14 0.39
C VAL A 17 -5.04 10.14 1.06
N THR A 18 -5.40 11.21 1.77
CA THR A 18 -6.68 11.28 2.47
C THR A 18 -7.85 11.21 1.51
N LEU A 19 -7.81 11.94 0.38
CA LEU A 19 -8.87 11.87 -0.63
C LEU A 19 -8.97 10.47 -1.24
N SER A 20 -7.83 9.87 -1.59
CA SER A 20 -7.79 8.55 -2.24
C SER A 20 -8.24 7.43 -1.31
N TRP A 21 -7.89 7.50 -0.03
CA TRP A 21 -8.36 6.53 0.97
C TRP A 21 -9.82 6.77 1.36
N SER A 22 -10.29 8.01 1.35
CA SER A 22 -11.71 8.33 1.59
C SER A 22 -12.59 7.74 0.50
N THR A 23 -12.17 7.81 -0.77
CA THR A 23 -12.91 7.17 -1.85
C THR A 23 -12.77 5.66 -1.81
N TRP A 24 -11.57 5.13 -1.52
CA TRP A 24 -11.33 3.70 -1.45
C TRP A 24 -12.13 2.99 -0.36
N LEU A 25 -12.28 3.60 0.82
CA LEU A 25 -13.07 3.04 1.93
C LEU A 25 -14.55 3.45 1.85
N GLY A 26 -14.84 4.68 1.43
CA GLY A 26 -16.20 5.23 1.46
C GLY A 26 -17.10 4.76 0.32
N LEU A 27 -16.56 4.58 -0.90
CA LEU A 27 -17.37 4.16 -2.04
C LEU A 27 -17.88 2.72 -1.90
N PRO A 28 -17.04 1.71 -1.62
CA PRO A 28 -17.52 0.33 -1.51
C PRO A 28 -18.50 0.10 -0.35
N LEU A 29 -18.41 0.95 0.69
CA LEU A 29 -19.32 0.88 1.85
C LEU A 29 -20.75 1.33 1.50
N LEU A 30 -20.89 2.27 0.56
CA LEU A 30 -22.18 2.84 0.16
C LEU A 30 -22.74 2.19 -1.11
N ALA A 31 -21.86 1.76 -2.02
CA ALA A 31 -22.18 1.18 -3.32
C ALA A 31 -21.09 0.16 -3.70
N PRO A 32 -21.28 -1.14 -3.43
CA PRO A 32 -20.34 -2.21 -3.78
C PRO A 32 -19.97 -2.22 -5.26
N GLU A 33 -20.91 -1.88 -6.15
CA GLU A 33 -20.72 -1.76 -7.60
C GLU A 33 -19.67 -0.72 -8.01
N ALA A 34 -19.33 0.22 -7.13
CA ALA A 34 -18.30 1.24 -7.34
C ALA A 34 -16.89 0.77 -6.95
N ALA A 35 -16.70 -0.47 -6.49
CA ALA A 35 -15.39 -1.02 -6.09
C ALA A 35 -14.29 -0.88 -7.16
N PRO A 36 -14.55 -1.07 -8.48
CA PRO A 36 -13.54 -0.81 -9.51
C PRO A 36 -13.09 0.65 -9.55
N ILE A 37 -14.02 1.59 -9.42
CA ILE A 37 -13.75 3.04 -9.44
C ILE A 37 -12.94 3.43 -8.20
N ALA A 38 -13.30 2.88 -7.04
CA ALA A 38 -12.59 3.07 -5.79
C ALA A 38 -11.14 2.58 -5.89
N THR A 39 -10.91 1.42 -6.51
CA THR A 39 -9.59 0.82 -6.70
C THR A 39 -8.72 1.64 -7.65
N ILE A 40 -9.27 2.08 -8.79
CA ILE A 40 -8.54 2.93 -9.75
C ILE A 40 -8.18 4.28 -9.12
N SER A 41 -9.10 4.88 -8.35
CA SER A 41 -8.87 6.13 -7.64
C SER A 41 -7.73 5.99 -6.62
N ALA A 42 -7.70 4.88 -5.88
CA ALA A 42 -6.63 4.58 -4.93
C ALA A 42 -5.27 4.40 -5.62
N LEU A 43 -5.24 3.70 -6.75
CA LEU A 43 -4.03 3.52 -7.57
C LEU A 43 -3.50 4.86 -8.10
N LEU A 44 -4.36 5.67 -8.70
CA LEU A 44 -4.02 7.02 -9.18
C LEU A 44 -3.56 7.92 -8.04
N GLY A 45 -4.19 7.80 -6.87
CA GLY A 45 -3.77 8.44 -5.63
C GLY A 45 -2.34 8.09 -5.24
N GLY A 46 -2.02 6.78 -5.18
CA GLY A 46 -0.68 6.30 -4.85
C GLY A 46 0.38 6.78 -5.84
N LEU A 47 0.09 6.76 -7.13
CA LEU A 47 0.95 7.32 -8.17
C LEU A 47 1.11 8.84 -8.02
N GLY A 48 0.03 9.55 -7.71
CA GLY A 48 0.03 10.98 -7.45
C GLY A 48 0.94 11.34 -6.27
N VAL A 49 0.94 10.54 -5.21
CA VAL A 49 1.87 10.69 -4.07
C VAL A 49 3.31 10.48 -4.51
N MET A 50 3.59 9.48 -5.36
CA MET A 50 4.95 9.24 -5.87
C MET A 50 5.42 10.39 -6.77
N VAL A 51 4.58 10.88 -7.67
CA VAL A 51 4.88 12.05 -8.50
C VAL A 51 5.11 13.28 -7.61
N TRP A 52 4.22 13.55 -6.66
CA TRP A 52 4.39 14.66 -5.72
C TRP A 52 5.70 14.53 -4.93
N TRP A 53 6.00 13.34 -4.40
CA TRP A 53 7.24 13.09 -3.68
C TRP A 53 8.47 13.34 -4.56
N ALA A 54 8.40 12.87 -5.79
CA ALA A 54 9.45 12.99 -6.79
C ALA A 54 9.66 14.41 -7.29
N PHE A 55 8.77 15.39 -7.10
CA PHE A 55 8.96 16.76 -7.60
C PHE A 55 8.92 17.84 -6.52
N PHE A 56 8.10 17.68 -5.48
CA PHE A 56 7.73 18.75 -4.55
C PHE A 56 8.10 18.47 -3.08
N SER A 57 8.62 17.28 -2.74
CA SER A 57 8.97 16.90 -1.37
C SER A 57 10.06 17.79 -0.77
N GLY A 58 11.07 18.19 -1.56
CA GLY A 58 12.21 18.98 -1.06
C GLY A 58 13.23 18.18 -0.22
N ALA A 59 13.06 16.85 -0.15
CA ALA A 59 13.97 15.92 0.53
C ALA A 59 15.34 15.82 -0.16
N ALA A 60 16.35 15.38 0.59
CA ALA A 60 17.66 15.06 0.04
C ALA A 60 17.56 14.02 -1.10
N PRO A 61 18.42 14.07 -2.13
CA PRO A 61 18.33 13.20 -3.32
C PRO A 61 18.25 11.71 -3.00
N LEU A 62 18.96 11.27 -1.95
CA LEU A 62 18.99 9.88 -1.50
C LEU A 62 17.63 9.41 -0.97
N GLU A 63 16.86 10.29 -0.32
CA GLU A 63 15.51 9.94 0.19
C GLU A 63 14.43 10.11 -0.87
N ARG A 64 14.64 11.02 -1.82
CA ARG A 64 13.75 11.23 -2.96
C ARG A 64 13.63 9.97 -3.83
N TRP A 65 14.75 9.29 -4.09
CA TRP A 65 14.78 8.08 -4.91
C TRP A 65 14.93 6.79 -4.11
N GLY A 66 15.60 6.83 -2.96
CA GLY A 66 15.83 5.66 -2.13
C GLY A 66 14.55 5.09 -1.54
N ALA A 67 13.58 5.94 -1.16
CA ALA A 67 12.31 5.45 -0.62
C ALA A 67 11.43 4.74 -1.68
N PRO A 68 11.15 5.33 -2.87
CA PRO A 68 10.45 4.62 -3.93
C PRO A 68 11.18 3.36 -4.40
N LEU A 69 12.51 3.41 -4.50
CA LEU A 69 13.29 2.24 -4.90
C LEU A 69 13.21 1.12 -3.85
N LEU A 70 13.30 1.46 -2.58
CA LEU A 70 13.14 0.51 -1.48
C LEU A 70 11.74 -0.12 -1.49
N MET A 71 10.68 0.68 -1.69
CA MET A 71 9.32 0.17 -1.83
C MET A 71 9.21 -0.83 -2.97
N LEU A 72 9.81 -0.52 -4.13
CA LEU A 72 9.82 -1.41 -5.28
C LEU A 72 10.55 -2.72 -4.97
N ILE A 73 11.75 -2.64 -4.40
CA ILE A 73 12.57 -3.82 -4.03
C ILE A 73 11.83 -4.71 -3.03
N VAL A 74 11.26 -4.14 -1.97
CA VAL A 74 10.54 -4.90 -0.95
C VAL A 74 9.26 -5.52 -1.54
N SER A 75 8.55 -4.79 -2.39
CA SER A 75 7.36 -5.31 -3.08
C SER A 75 7.72 -6.52 -3.95
N LEU A 76 8.77 -6.41 -4.77
CA LEU A 76 9.24 -7.51 -5.62
C LEU A 76 9.73 -8.71 -4.79
N ALA A 77 10.41 -8.46 -3.68
CA ALA A 77 10.83 -9.52 -2.75
C ALA A 77 9.65 -10.21 -2.05
N THR A 78 8.49 -9.55 -1.98
CA THR A 78 7.27 -10.09 -1.37
C THR A 78 6.53 -11.04 -2.32
N VAL A 79 6.56 -10.80 -3.63
CA VAL A 79 5.88 -11.61 -4.65
C VAL A 79 6.05 -13.14 -4.47
N PRO A 80 7.27 -13.70 -4.31
CA PRO A 80 7.44 -15.14 -4.14
C PRO A 80 6.90 -15.70 -2.81
N LEU A 81 6.63 -14.83 -1.83
CA LEU A 81 6.09 -15.21 -0.52
C LEU A 81 4.56 -15.16 -0.48
N LEU A 82 3.93 -14.58 -1.49
CA LEU A 82 2.48 -14.47 -1.58
C LEU A 82 1.84 -15.83 -1.84
N ASP A 83 0.60 -15.98 -1.38
CA ASP A 83 -0.21 -17.13 -1.71
C ASP A 83 -0.55 -17.14 -3.22
N VAL A 84 -0.63 -18.34 -3.81
CA VAL A 84 -0.90 -18.53 -5.25
C VAL A 84 -2.22 -17.88 -5.68
N SER A 85 -3.21 -17.83 -4.77
CA SER A 85 -4.48 -17.15 -5.01
C SER A 85 -4.29 -15.65 -5.30
N ILE A 86 -3.42 -14.98 -4.56
CA ILE A 86 -3.14 -13.54 -4.73
C ILE A 86 -2.25 -13.32 -5.96
N SER A 87 -1.25 -14.18 -6.16
CA SER A 87 -0.30 -14.01 -7.27
C SER A 87 -0.90 -14.33 -8.65
N SER A 88 -1.98 -15.11 -8.70
CA SER A 88 -2.69 -15.43 -9.95
C SER A 88 -3.92 -14.53 -10.19
N SER A 89 -4.45 -13.91 -9.14
CA SER A 89 -5.61 -13.02 -9.22
C SER A 89 -5.33 -11.78 -10.08
N MET A 90 -6.35 -11.35 -10.84
CA MET A 90 -6.28 -10.22 -11.78
C MET A 90 -5.07 -10.34 -12.74
N MET A 91 -4.78 -11.53 -13.27
CA MET A 91 -3.61 -11.78 -14.12
C MET A 91 -2.28 -11.45 -13.42
N GLY A 92 -2.22 -11.64 -12.10
CA GLY A 92 -1.07 -11.30 -11.25
C GLY A 92 -0.92 -9.82 -10.92
N LEU A 93 -1.87 -8.97 -11.30
CA LEU A 93 -1.85 -7.54 -11.01
C LEU A 93 -2.49 -7.17 -9.67
N MET A 94 -3.13 -8.11 -8.97
CA MET A 94 -3.80 -7.83 -7.70
C MET A 94 -2.83 -7.23 -6.68
N PHE A 95 -1.68 -7.87 -6.43
CA PHE A 95 -0.70 -7.37 -5.47
C PHE A 95 -0.20 -5.95 -5.78
N PRO A 96 0.31 -5.61 -6.98
CA PRO A 96 0.79 -4.26 -7.25
C PRO A 96 -0.33 -3.20 -7.22
N VAL A 97 -1.55 -3.54 -7.67
CA VAL A 97 -2.69 -2.61 -7.66
C VAL A 97 -3.11 -2.25 -6.24
N TYR A 98 -3.19 -3.23 -5.34
CA TYR A 98 -3.61 -2.99 -3.96
C TYR A 98 -2.47 -2.55 -3.03
N THR A 99 -1.23 -2.93 -3.33
CA THR A 99 -0.06 -2.54 -2.52
C THR A 99 0.33 -1.08 -2.75
N ALA A 100 0.17 -0.54 -3.96
CA ALA A 100 0.46 0.86 -4.27
C ALA A 100 -0.25 1.88 -3.34
N PRO A 101 -1.59 1.82 -3.15
CA PRO A 101 -2.27 2.73 -2.23
C PRO A 101 -1.89 2.52 -0.76
N VAL A 102 -1.65 1.27 -0.33
CA VAL A 102 -1.21 0.96 1.05
C VAL A 102 0.18 1.53 1.32
N LEU A 103 1.14 1.32 0.42
CA LEU A 103 2.48 1.87 0.55
C LEU A 103 2.47 3.40 0.53
N SER A 104 1.60 4.02 -0.28
CA SER A 104 1.47 5.49 -0.29
C SER A 104 0.99 6.05 1.05
N LEU A 105 0.02 5.41 1.71
CA LEU A 105 -0.47 5.79 3.03
C LEU A 105 0.61 5.64 4.09
N VAL A 106 1.22 4.44 4.16
CA VAL A 106 2.26 4.11 5.13
C VAL A 106 3.44 5.07 4.99
N PHE A 107 3.77 5.43 3.76
CA PHE A 107 4.82 6.40 3.47
C PHE A 107 4.51 7.80 3.98
N VAL A 108 3.31 8.33 3.70
CA VAL A 108 2.91 9.66 4.19
C VAL A 108 2.82 9.65 5.71
N ALA A 109 2.26 8.60 6.32
CA ALA A 109 2.19 8.43 7.76
C ALA A 109 3.59 8.42 8.41
N TRP A 110 4.52 7.65 7.83
CA TRP A 110 5.93 7.64 8.23
C TRP A 110 6.55 9.04 8.13
N ALA A 111 6.35 9.75 7.01
CA ALA A 111 6.93 11.06 6.78
C ALA A 111 6.41 12.10 7.78
N VAL A 112 5.15 12.00 8.18
CA VAL A 112 4.55 12.83 9.24
C VAL A 112 5.11 12.48 10.62
N ALA A 113 5.19 11.19 10.96
CA ALA A 113 5.63 10.72 12.27
C ALA A 113 7.13 10.99 12.53
N THR A 114 7.96 10.87 11.49
CA THR A 114 9.42 10.98 11.61
C THR A 114 9.97 12.37 11.27
N ARG A 115 9.09 13.36 10.97
CA ARG A 115 9.50 14.72 10.56
C ARG A 115 10.38 15.47 11.58
N ARG A 116 10.35 15.07 12.85
CA ARG A 116 11.15 15.67 13.95
C ARG A 116 12.32 14.79 14.39
N MET A 117 12.51 13.63 13.77
CA MET A 117 13.55 12.67 14.14
C MET A 117 14.84 12.92 13.36
N ALA A 118 15.96 12.46 13.92
CA ALA A 118 17.25 12.40 13.21
C ALA A 118 17.19 11.41 12.03
N ASP A 119 18.11 11.53 11.07
CA ASP A 119 18.05 10.76 9.82
C ASP A 119 18.12 9.23 10.02
N ARG A 120 18.93 8.75 10.98
CA ARG A 120 19.08 7.30 11.24
C ARG A 120 17.77 6.64 11.71
N PRO A 121 17.12 7.07 12.81
CA PRO A 121 15.85 6.48 13.23
C PRO A 121 14.73 6.71 12.20
N ARG A 122 14.75 7.84 11.48
CA ARG A 122 13.84 8.07 10.35
C ARG A 122 13.96 6.95 9.30
N ARG A 123 15.17 6.59 8.87
CA ARG A 123 15.40 5.52 7.88
C ARG A 123 15.00 4.13 8.40
N VAL A 124 15.30 3.81 9.66
CA VAL A 124 14.90 2.53 10.26
C VAL A 124 13.38 2.41 10.29
N ALA A 125 12.68 3.47 10.70
CA ALA A 125 11.23 3.51 10.70
C ALA A 125 10.63 3.34 9.30
N LEU A 126 11.29 3.86 8.25
CA LEU A 126 10.84 3.69 6.87
C LEU A 126 10.89 2.23 6.44
N VAL A 127 12.05 1.60 6.65
CA VAL A 127 12.27 0.19 6.30
C VAL A 127 11.28 -0.69 7.05
N ALA A 128 11.11 -0.46 8.36
CA ALA A 128 10.15 -1.19 9.16
C ALA A 128 8.71 -1.01 8.66
N ALA A 129 8.30 0.22 8.33
CA ALA A 129 6.95 0.50 7.86
C ALA A 129 6.65 -0.18 6.51
N ILE A 130 7.59 -0.13 5.55
CA ILE A 130 7.46 -0.80 4.26
C ILE A 130 7.42 -2.34 4.45
N ALA A 131 8.34 -2.88 5.26
CA ALA A 131 8.41 -4.31 5.53
C ALA A 131 7.13 -4.84 6.21
N LEU A 132 6.55 -4.08 7.15
CA LEU A 132 5.29 -4.43 7.79
C LEU A 132 4.12 -4.38 6.79
N ALA A 133 4.06 -3.34 5.97
CA ALA A 133 3.00 -3.18 4.97
C ALA A 133 3.03 -4.30 3.93
N SER A 134 4.21 -4.64 3.41
CA SER A 134 4.36 -5.74 2.43
C SER A 134 4.25 -7.11 3.10
N GLY A 135 4.82 -7.29 4.29
CA GLY A 135 4.74 -8.54 5.05
C GLY A 135 3.31 -8.92 5.42
N PHE A 136 2.45 -7.93 5.72
CA PHE A 136 1.03 -8.17 5.96
C PHE A 136 0.35 -8.92 4.80
N TRP A 137 0.67 -8.62 3.54
CA TRP A 137 0.09 -9.33 2.39
C TRP A 137 0.43 -10.82 2.34
N THR A 138 1.59 -11.23 2.87
CA THR A 138 2.00 -12.66 2.91
C THR A 138 1.14 -13.52 3.82
N THR A 139 0.39 -12.87 4.71
CA THR A 139 -0.50 -13.53 5.67
C THR A 139 -1.92 -13.71 5.16
N LEU A 140 -2.24 -13.06 4.04
CA LEU A 140 -3.56 -13.08 3.42
C LEU A 140 -3.62 -14.12 2.30
N ARG A 141 -4.85 -14.57 2.04
CA ARG A 141 -5.29 -15.35 0.89
C ARG A 141 -6.50 -14.64 0.30
N THR A 142 -6.73 -14.77 -1.01
CA THR A 142 -8.01 -14.37 -1.61
C THR A 142 -8.84 -15.61 -1.92
N ASP A 143 -10.10 -15.64 -1.48
CA ASP A 143 -11.05 -16.72 -1.78
C ASP A 143 -11.81 -16.48 -3.09
N GLY A 144 -11.51 -15.38 -3.78
CA GLY A 144 -12.06 -15.05 -5.09
C GLY A 144 -12.41 -13.57 -5.23
N MET A 145 -13.15 -13.27 -6.28
CA MET A 145 -13.73 -11.95 -6.51
C MET A 145 -15.23 -12.13 -6.70
N THR A 146 -16.03 -11.34 -5.98
CA THR A 146 -17.49 -11.32 -6.16
C THR A 146 -17.86 -10.65 -7.49
N GLY A 147 -19.13 -10.78 -7.90
CA GLY A 147 -19.65 -10.12 -9.10
C GLY A 147 -19.49 -8.59 -9.10
N ASP A 148 -19.37 -7.99 -7.92
CA ASP A 148 -19.20 -6.54 -7.73
C ASP A 148 -17.72 -6.12 -7.68
N ALA A 149 -16.81 -7.00 -8.08
CA ALA A 149 -15.36 -6.79 -8.04
C ALA A 149 -14.76 -6.56 -6.64
N SER A 150 -15.44 -7.00 -5.58
CA SER A 150 -14.87 -7.05 -4.23
C SER A 150 -14.05 -8.34 -4.06
N HIS A 151 -12.86 -8.24 -3.49
CA HIS A 151 -12.06 -9.42 -3.14
C HIS A 151 -12.33 -9.86 -1.71
N ASP A 152 -12.65 -11.13 -1.54
CA ASP A 152 -12.73 -11.74 -0.21
C ASP A 152 -11.32 -12.13 0.25
N LEU A 153 -10.74 -11.22 1.04
CA LEU A 153 -9.46 -11.44 1.70
C LEU A 153 -9.67 -12.18 3.01
N THR A 154 -9.14 -13.39 3.11
CA THR A 154 -9.16 -14.21 4.31
C THR A 154 -7.76 -14.46 4.82
N TRP A 155 -7.63 -14.78 6.11
CA TRP A 155 -6.35 -15.15 6.67
C TRP A 155 -5.92 -16.49 6.07
N ARG A 156 -4.65 -16.61 5.65
CA ARG A 156 -4.15 -17.79 4.91
C ARG A 156 -4.36 -19.12 5.63
N TRP A 157 -4.41 -19.07 6.97
CA TRP A 157 -4.58 -20.23 7.85
C TRP A 157 -6.05 -20.54 8.18
N THR A 158 -6.99 -19.80 7.58
CA THR A 158 -8.43 -20.08 7.72
C THR A 158 -8.81 -21.22 6.79
N GLU A 159 -9.61 -22.15 7.30
CA GLU A 159 -10.23 -23.20 6.51
C GLU A 159 -10.98 -22.62 5.30
N THR A 160 -10.81 -23.24 4.14
CA THR A 160 -11.53 -22.87 2.92
C THR A 160 -13.01 -23.25 3.04
N ALA A 161 -13.87 -22.58 2.27
CA ALA A 161 -15.28 -22.96 2.18
C ALA A 161 -15.45 -24.42 1.71
N GLU A 162 -14.61 -24.88 0.78
CA GLU A 162 -14.58 -26.28 0.32
C GLU A 162 -14.25 -27.26 1.46
N ALA A 163 -13.21 -26.97 2.27
CA ALA A 163 -12.85 -27.82 3.40
C ALA A 163 -13.99 -27.91 4.43
N ARG A 164 -14.69 -26.79 4.69
CA ARG A 164 -15.86 -26.76 5.56
C ARG A 164 -17.03 -27.57 5.02
N LEU A 165 -17.27 -27.50 3.71
CA LEU A 165 -18.31 -28.31 3.06
C LEU A 165 -17.99 -29.80 3.12
N LEU A 166 -16.75 -30.20 2.88
CA LEU A 166 -16.32 -31.59 2.98
C LEU A 166 -16.35 -32.13 4.41
N ALA A 167 -16.05 -31.29 5.40
CA ALA A 167 -16.16 -31.67 6.81
C ALA A 167 -17.63 -31.78 7.29
N ALA A 168 -18.56 -31.15 6.59
CA ALA A 168 -20.00 -31.17 6.89
C ALA A 168 -20.78 -32.23 6.09
N ALA A 169 -20.13 -32.91 5.13
CA ALA A 169 -20.70 -33.96 4.28
C ALA A 169 -20.42 -35.36 4.87
#